data_AF-A0A968MV76-F1
#
_entry.id   AF-A0A968MV76-F1
#
_cell.length_a   1.000
_cell.length_b   1.000
_cell.length_c   1.000
_cell.angle_alpha   90.00
_cell.angle_beta   90.00
_cell.angle_gamma   90.00
#
_symmetry.space_group_name_H-M   'P 1'
#
loop_
_entity.id
_entity.type
_entity.pdbx_description
1 polymer ?
#
loop_
_entity_poly.entity_id
_entity_poly.type
_entity_poly.pdbx_seq_one_letter_code
_entity_poly.pdbx_strand_id
1 'polypeptide(L)'
;MQGQGGKVTFVTCLGEDRYADELVENFRNDGIDTSLVFREEGIATGSALIMLDNQGNNYLSVAPGSNYRMSTLHINKALDALKAAEIIILQMEIPLETNAYIFQLAAQYKKKILLI
;
A
#
# COMPACT_ATOMS: atom_id res chain seq x y z
N MET A 1 -7.46 9.96 -6.48
CA MET A 1 -8.77 9.30 -6.25
C MET A 1 -9.56 10.00 -5.15
N GLN A 2 -8.99 10.16 -3.94
CA GLN A 2 -9.66 10.87 -2.85
C GLN A 2 -9.83 12.38 -3.09
N GLY A 3 -8.80 13.08 -3.60
CA GLY A 3 -8.89 14.51 -3.97
C GLY A 3 -9.86 14.83 -5.13
N GLN A 4 -10.49 13.81 -5.72
CA GLN A 4 -11.57 13.95 -6.71
C GLN A 4 -12.92 13.42 -6.16
N GLY A 5 -13.03 13.23 -4.84
CA GLY A 5 -14.26 12.83 -4.15
C GLY A 5 -14.52 11.32 -4.06
N GLY A 6 -13.61 10.46 -4.52
CA GLY A 6 -13.76 9.00 -4.39
C GLY A 6 -13.50 8.54 -2.97
N LYS A 7 -14.22 7.52 -2.48
CA LYS A 7 -13.95 6.89 -1.18
C LYS A 7 -12.79 5.90 -1.30
N VAL A 8 -11.72 6.10 -0.54
CA VAL A 8 -10.51 5.27 -0.61
C VAL A 8 -10.28 4.56 0.72
N THR A 9 -10.15 3.24 0.68
CA THR A 9 -9.59 2.42 1.78
C THR A 9 -8.19 2.01 1.38
N PHE A 10 -7.20 2.26 2.23
CA PHE A 10 -5.82 1.90 1.95
C PHE A 10 -5.42 0.65 2.74
N VAL A 11 -5.02 -0.40 2.00
CA VAL A 11 -4.58 -1.68 2.55
C VAL A 11 -3.05 -1.71 2.44
N THR A 12 -2.35 -1.54 3.56
CA THR A 12 -0.88 -1.44 3.58
C THR A 12 -0.29 -1.95 4.90
N CYS A 13 1.02 -2.25 4.89
CA CYS A 13 1.78 -2.62 6.08
C CYS A 13 2.79 -1.50 6.39
N LEU A 14 2.73 -0.94 7.60
CA LEU A 14 3.69 0.03 8.12
C LEU A 14 4.49 -0.57 9.27
N GLY A 15 5.68 -0.05 9.52
CA GLY A 15 6.53 -0.49 10.62
C GLY A 15 6.08 0.04 11.98
N GLU A 16 6.92 -0.14 12.99
CA GLU A 16 6.77 0.47 14.32
C GLU A 16 7.76 1.62 14.53
N ASP A 17 7.69 2.61 13.66
CA ASP A 17 8.46 3.84 13.77
C ASP A 17 7.56 5.08 13.71
N ARG A 18 8.14 6.22 14.10
CA ARG A 18 7.43 7.51 14.06
C ARG A 18 6.88 7.86 12.69
N TYR A 19 7.52 7.40 11.62
CA TYR A 19 7.09 7.70 10.26
C TYR A 19 5.78 7.00 9.92
N ALA A 20 5.59 5.77 10.42
CA ALA A 20 4.32 5.07 10.27
C ALA A 20 3.15 5.85 10.90
N ASP A 21 3.36 6.46 12.07
CA ASP A 21 2.33 7.23 12.76
C ASP A 21 2.00 8.52 12.00
N GLU A 22 3.04 9.25 11.56
CA GLU A 22 2.89 10.44 10.72
C GLU A 22 2.16 10.12 9.40
N LEU A 23 2.48 9.00 8.74
CA LEU A 23 1.81 8.55 7.52
C LEU A 23 0.33 8.25 7.74
N VAL A 24 -0.02 7.55 8.82
CA VAL A 24 -1.41 7.25 9.15
C VAL A 24 -2.22 8.52 9.38
N GLU A 25 -1.67 9.51 10.09
CA GLU A 25 -2.39 10.77 10.26
C GLU A 25 -2.51 11.57 8.97
N ASN A 26 -1.49 11.56 8.11
CA ASN A 26 -1.59 12.17 6.79
C ASN A 26 -2.69 11.53 5.94
N PHE A 27 -2.78 10.19 5.92
CA PHE A 27 -3.86 9.49 5.23
C PHE A 27 -5.24 9.87 5.76
N ARG A 28 -5.41 9.97 7.08
CA ARG A 28 -6.68 10.39 7.69
C ARG A 28 -7.03 11.83 7.37
N ASN A 29 -6.05 12.73 7.38
CA ASN A 29 -6.23 14.13 7.00
C ASN A 29 -6.66 14.25 5.52
N ASP A 30 -6.16 13.35 4.67
CA ASP A 30 -6.59 13.26 3.28
C ASP A 30 -7.98 12.60 3.11
N GLY A 31 -8.57 12.05 4.17
CA GLY A 31 -9.88 11.38 4.15
C GLY A 31 -9.83 9.92 3.71
N ILE A 32 -8.66 9.28 3.78
CA ILE A 32 -8.46 7.87 3.46
C ILE A 32 -8.83 7.02 4.68
N ASP A 33 -9.60 5.96 4.44
CA ASP A 33 -9.89 4.94 5.46
C ASP A 33 -8.63 4.11 5.74
N THR A 34 -8.14 4.22 6.98
CA THR A 34 -6.93 3.59 7.50
C THR A 34 -7.21 2.37 8.37
N SER A 35 -8.44 1.86 8.39
CA SER A 35 -8.83 0.68 9.18
C SER A 35 -8.08 -0.61 8.78
N LEU A 36 -7.49 -0.63 7.59
CA LEU A 36 -6.71 -1.74 7.03
C LEU A 36 -5.22 -1.41 6.87
N VAL A 37 -4.71 -0.48 7.68
CA VAL A 37 -3.27 -0.30 7.89
C VAL A 37 -2.79 -1.28 8.96
N PHE A 38 -1.95 -2.22 8.57
CA PHE A 38 -1.35 -3.21 9.47
C PHE A 38 -0.01 -2.70 10.00
N ARG A 39 0.29 -2.97 11.27
CA ARG A 39 1.56 -2.63 11.92
C ARG A 39 2.42 -3.87 12.07
N GLU A 40 3.66 -3.80 11.61
CA GLU A 40 4.63 -4.89 11.64
C GLU A 40 5.69 -4.63 12.73
N GLU A 41 5.61 -5.41 13.80
CA GLU A 41 6.52 -5.32 14.95
C GLU A 41 7.97 -5.64 14.55
N GLY A 42 8.91 -4.84 15.07
CA GLY A 42 10.34 -5.06 14.87
C GLY A 42 10.87 -4.75 13.46
N ILE A 43 10.06 -4.13 12.59
CA ILE A 43 10.43 -3.77 11.22
C ILE A 43 10.16 -2.28 10.99
N ALA A 44 11.08 -1.62 10.26
CA ALA A 44 10.92 -0.22 9.87
C ALA A 44 9.96 -0.08 8.67
N THR A 45 9.27 1.05 8.60
CA THR A 45 8.48 1.46 7.45
C THR A 45 9.35 1.56 6.20
N GLY A 46 8.78 1.18 5.05
CA GLY A 46 9.46 1.30 3.76
C GLY A 46 9.93 2.73 3.51
N SER A 47 11.16 2.88 3.00
CA SER A 47 11.76 4.18 2.71
C SER A 47 12.55 4.14 1.41
N ALA A 48 12.72 5.32 0.83
CA ALA A 48 13.56 5.50 -0.34
C ALA A 48 14.47 6.70 -0.16
N LEU A 49 15.75 6.53 -0.49
CA LEU A 49 16.73 7.59 -0.56
C LEU A 49 16.79 8.10 -1.99
N ILE A 50 16.35 9.34 -2.19
CA ILE A 50 16.44 10.06 -3.46
C ILE A 50 17.67 10.97 -3.41
N MET A 51 18.54 10.86 -4.40
CA MET A 51 19.73 11.68 -4.56
C MET A 51 19.73 12.33 -5.94
N LEU A 52 20.28 13.54 -6.02
CA LEU A 52 20.49 14.25 -7.27
C LEU A 52 21.99 14.41 -7.50
N ASP A 53 22.45 14.10 -8.70
CA ASP A 53 23.80 14.48 -9.10
C ASP A 53 23.85 15.95 -9.56
N ASN A 54 25.07 16.43 -9.84
CA ASN A 54 25.29 17.80 -10.32
C ASN A 54 24.71 18.09 -11.71
N GLN A 55 24.24 17.06 -12.45
CA GLN A 55 23.57 17.19 -13.74
C GLN A 55 22.04 17.14 -13.61
N GLY A 56 21.52 16.95 -12.40
CA GLY A 56 20.09 16.83 -12.13
C GLY A 56 19.52 15.43 -12.36
N ASN A 57 20.36 14.40 -12.50
CA ASN A 57 19.89 13.02 -12.60
C ASN A 57 19.42 12.50 -11.24
N ASN A 58 18.29 11.80 -11.22
CA ASN A 58 17.77 11.13 -10.04
C ASN A 58 18.45 9.76 -9.83
N TYR A 59 18.97 9.54 -8.64
CA TYR A 59 19.41 8.24 -8.14
C TYR A 59 18.51 7.83 -6.99
N LEU A 60 18.01 6.60 -7.04
CA LEU A 60 17.12 6.06 -6.02
C LEU A 60 17.71 4.79 -5.41
N SER A 61 17.69 4.70 -4.09
CA SER A 61 17.89 3.45 -3.35
C SER A 61 16.67 3.19 -2.49
N VAL A 62 16.10 1.99 -2.56
CA VAL A 62 14.85 1.64 -1.86
C VAL A 62 15.13 0.60 -0.79
N ALA A 63 14.69 0.87 0.43
CA ALA A 63 14.60 -0.08 1.51
C ALA A 63 13.11 -0.41 1.73
N PRO A 64 12.61 -1.56 1.22
CA PRO A 64 11.16 -1.82 1.19
C PRO A 64 10.52 -1.95 2.58
N GLY A 65 11.29 -2.32 3.61
CA GLY A 65 10.81 -2.39 5.00
C GLY A 65 9.53 -3.22 5.15
N SER A 66 8.58 -2.68 5.91
CA SER A 66 7.27 -3.30 6.19
C SER A 66 6.42 -3.58 4.94
N ASN A 67 6.64 -2.88 3.81
CA ASN A 67 5.87 -3.12 2.58
C ASN A 67 5.98 -4.58 2.13
N TYR A 68 7.16 -5.18 2.30
CA TYR A 68 7.43 -6.58 1.93
C TYR A 68 6.94 -7.61 2.95
N ARG A 69 6.24 -7.17 4.00
CA ARG A 69 5.49 -8.04 4.93
C ARG A 69 4.04 -8.22 4.54
N MET A 70 3.57 -7.45 3.56
CA MET A 70 2.25 -7.60 2.98
C MET A 70 2.09 -9.03 2.43
N SER A 71 1.12 -9.77 2.97
CA SER A 71 0.95 -11.21 2.75
C SER A 71 -0.50 -11.52 2.43
N THR A 72 -0.76 -12.73 1.96
CA THR A 72 -2.13 -13.20 1.69
C THR A 72 -3.02 -13.18 2.94
N LEU A 73 -2.45 -13.27 4.16
CA LEU A 73 -3.19 -13.13 5.42
C LEU A 73 -3.75 -11.71 5.60
N HIS A 74 -2.97 -10.69 5.23
CA HIS A 74 -3.41 -9.29 5.24
C HIS A 74 -4.54 -9.06 4.24
N ILE A 75 -4.38 -9.60 3.02
CA ILE A 75 -5.42 -9.53 1.97
C ILE A 75 -6.70 -10.24 2.40
N ASN A 76 -6.59 -11.37 3.10
CA ASN A 76 -7.76 -12.07 3.65
C ASN A 76 -8.55 -11.23 4.65
N LYS A 77 -7.86 -10.47 5.51
CA LYS A 77 -8.51 -9.51 6.43
C LYS A 77 -9.19 -8.35 5.68
N ALA A 78 -8.72 -8.03 4.47
CA ALA A 78 -9.25 -6.97 3.63
C ALA A 78 -10.32 -7.44 2.62
N LEU A 79 -10.77 -8.70 2.67
CA LEU A 79 -11.67 -9.27 1.65
C LEU A 79 -12.96 -8.50 1.46
N ASP A 80 -13.56 -8.00 2.53
CA ASP A 80 -14.82 -7.26 2.45
C ASP A 80 -14.62 -5.91 1.75
N ALA A 81 -13.50 -5.23 2.01
CA ALA A 81 -13.12 -4.01 1.29
C ALA A 81 -12.86 -4.30 -0.20
N LEU A 82 -12.12 -5.38 -0.53
CA LEU A 82 -11.92 -5.80 -1.92
C LEU A 82 -13.24 -6.09 -2.65
N LYS A 83 -14.18 -6.77 -1.98
CA LYS A 83 -15.51 -7.09 -2.53
C LYS A 83 -16.40 -5.87 -2.64
N ALA A 84 -16.25 -4.86 -1.79
CA ALA A 84 -17.00 -3.62 -1.88
C ALA A 84 -16.43 -2.67 -2.95
N ALA A 85 -15.13 -2.72 -3.23
CA ALA A 85 -14.45 -1.82 -4.14
C ALA A 85 -14.98 -1.90 -5.59
N GLU A 86 -15.07 -0.75 -6.26
CA GLU A 86 -15.35 -0.67 -7.70
C GLU A 86 -14.08 -0.90 -8.53
N ILE A 87 -12.94 -0.45 -8.00
CA ILE A 87 -11.61 -0.58 -8.59
C ILE A 87 -10.60 -0.87 -7.50
N ILE A 88 -9.69 -1.79 -7.77
CA ILE A 88 -8.52 -2.09 -6.94
C ILE A 88 -7.31 -1.49 -7.65
N ILE A 89 -6.54 -0.67 -6.94
CA ILE A 89 -5.27 -0.14 -7.46
C ILE A 89 -4.12 -0.86 -6.79
N LEU A 90 -3.16 -1.32 -7.58
CA LEU A 90 -1.96 -2.02 -7.12
C LEU A 90 -0.71 -1.37 -7.71
N GLN A 91 0.41 -1.62 -7.06
CA GLN A 91 1.77 -1.30 -7.52
C GLN A 91 2.67 -2.53 -7.36
N MET A 92 3.90 -2.45 -7.88
CA MET A 92 4.92 -3.51 -7.78
C MET A 92 5.86 -3.35 -6.57
N GLU A 93 5.39 -2.76 -5.47
CA GLU A 93 6.19 -2.47 -4.26
C GLU A 93 5.87 -3.36 -3.06
N ILE A 94 5.10 -4.42 -3.27
CA ILE A 94 4.82 -5.48 -2.30
C ILE A 94 5.23 -6.85 -2.89
N PRO A 95 5.26 -7.93 -2.12
CA PRO A 95 5.67 -9.23 -2.64
C PRO A 95 4.80 -9.67 -3.83
N LEU A 96 5.45 -10.20 -4.87
CA LEU A 96 4.80 -10.54 -6.13
C LEU A 96 3.70 -11.59 -5.93
N GLU A 97 3.91 -12.53 -5.02
CA GLU A 97 2.94 -13.55 -4.63
C GLU A 97 1.68 -12.94 -4.03
N THR A 98 1.81 -11.85 -3.29
CA THR A 98 0.66 -11.14 -2.72
C THR A 98 -0.12 -10.41 -3.81
N ASN A 99 0.57 -9.74 -4.74
CA ASN A 99 -0.07 -9.17 -5.93
C ASN A 99 -0.79 -10.25 -6.76
N ALA A 100 -0.15 -11.38 -7.03
CA ALA A 100 -0.74 -12.49 -7.78
C ALA A 100 -2.00 -13.03 -7.08
N TYR A 101 -1.98 -13.12 -5.75
CA TYR A 101 -3.15 -13.52 -4.97
C TYR A 101 -4.31 -12.52 -5.09
N ILE A 102 -4.02 -11.21 -5.06
CA ILE A 102 -5.04 -10.17 -5.26
C ILE A 102 -5.63 -10.25 -6.67
N PHE A 103 -4.81 -10.50 -7.71
CA PHE A 103 -5.30 -10.72 -9.07
C PHE A 103 -6.28 -11.90 -9.15
N GLN A 104 -5.97 -13.02 -8.48
CA GLN A 104 -6.86 -14.19 -8.44
C GLN A 104 -8.20 -13.85 -7.77
N LEU A 105 -8.17 -13.19 -6.61
CA LEU A 105 -9.39 -12.77 -5.90
C LEU A 105 -10.21 -11.77 -6.70
N ALA A 106 -9.56 -10.80 -7.35
CA ALA A 106 -10.24 -9.84 -8.20
C ALA A 106 -10.93 -10.51 -9.38
N ALA A 107 -10.29 -11.49 -10.04
CA ALA A 107 -10.92 -12.28 -11.08
C ALA A 107 -12.13 -13.06 -10.56
N GLN A 108 -12.00 -13.71 -9.40
CA GLN A 108 -13.07 -14.46 -8.74
C GLN A 108 -14.29 -13.57 -8.42
N TYR A 109 -14.05 -12.37 -7.90
CA TYR A 109 -15.10 -11.43 -7.49
C TYR A 109 -15.48 -10.42 -8.59
N LYS A 110 -14.96 -10.59 -9.81
CA LYS A 110 -15.20 -9.73 -10.98
C LYS A 110 -14.89 -8.25 -10.70
N LYS A 111 -13.77 -7.99 -10.03
CA LYS A 111 -13.25 -6.65 -9.73
C LYS A 111 -12.29 -6.18 -10.81
N LYS A 112 -12.30 -4.87 -11.06
CA LYS A 112 -11.35 -4.22 -11.96
C LYS A 112 -10.06 -3.94 -11.20
N ILE A 113 -8.93 -4.27 -11.80
CA ILE A 113 -7.61 -3.87 -11.30
C ILE A 113 -7.03 -2.81 -12.23
N LEU A 114 -6.46 -1.77 -11.62
CA LEU A 114 -5.53 -0.86 -12.26
C LEU A 114 -4.15 -1.07 -11.61
N LEU A 115 -3.23 -1.66 -12.35
CA LEU A 115 -1.84 -1.79 -11.93
C LEU A 115 -1.08 -0.55 -12.45
N ILE A 116 -0.42 0.17 -11.57
CA ILE A 116 0.40 1.36 -11.90
C ILE A 116 1.87 1.14 -11.54
#